data_AF-A0A821LH33-F1
#
_entry.id   AF-A0A821LH33-F1
#
_cell.length_a   1.000
_cell.length_b   1.000
_cell.length_c   1.000
_cell.angle_alpha   90.00
_cell.angle_beta   90.00
_cell.angle_gamma   90.00
#
_symmetry.space_group_name_H-M   'P 1'
#
loop_
_entity.id
_entity.type
_entity.pdbx_description
1 polymer ?
#
loop_
_entity_poly.entity_id
_entity_poly.type
_entity_poly.pdbx_seq_one_letter_code
_entity_poly.pdbx_strand_id
1 'polypeptide(L)'
;KNESLLKEIENHEQRLLEHLNNERIRISQDYPSRQEEFQESLQQLSNNYVELKDTIKQRREHLELLESLYQYYYDLSEAEA
;
A
#
# COMPACT_ATOMS: atom_id res chain seq x y z
N LYS A 1 -5.84 -4.32 -15.75
CA LYS A 1 -4.99 -5.09 -14.81
C LYS A 1 -4.58 -4.28 -13.57
N ASN A 2 -4.18 -3.01 -13.72
CA ASN A 2 -3.78 -2.15 -12.58
C ASN A 2 -4.93 -1.82 -11.60
N GLU A 3 -6.15 -1.61 -12.08
CA GLU A 3 -7.31 -1.37 -11.21
C GLU A 3 -7.63 -2.56 -10.28
N SER A 4 -7.39 -3.79 -10.75
CA SER A 4 -7.58 -5.00 -9.93
C SER A 4 -6.61 -5.05 -8.77
N LEU A 5 -5.36 -4.61 -8.98
CA LEU A 5 -4.32 -4.61 -7.95
C LEU A 5 -4.62 -3.57 -6.86
N LEU A 6 -5.13 -2.39 -7.24
CA LEU A 6 -5.53 -1.33 -6.30
C LEU A 6 -6.67 -1.81 -5.40
N LYS A 7 -7.70 -2.38 -6.01
CA LYS A 7 -8.85 -2.91 -5.27
C LYS A 7 -8.46 -4.04 -4.34
N GLU A 8 -7.47 -4.84 -4.73
CA GLU A 8 -6.92 -5.90 -3.90
C GLU A 8 -6.13 -5.31 -2.71
N ILE A 9 -5.28 -4.30 -2.94
CA ILE A 9 -4.54 -3.60 -1.88
C ILE A 9 -5.49 -2.92 -0.89
N GLU A 10 -6.49 -2.18 -1.36
CA GLU A 10 -7.50 -1.53 -0.51
C GLU A 10 -8.29 -2.53 0.35
N ASN A 11 -8.67 -3.68 -0.23
CA ASN A 11 -9.30 -4.74 0.55
C ASN A 11 -8.35 -5.33 1.61
N HIS A 12 -7.06 -5.46 1.29
CA HIS A 12 -6.07 -5.93 2.26
C HIS A 12 -5.83 -4.90 3.37
N GLU A 13 -5.88 -3.60 3.07
CA GLU A 13 -5.80 -2.50 4.05
C GLU A 13 -6.91 -2.63 5.09
N GLN A 14 -8.15 -2.72 4.62
CA GLN A 14 -9.30 -2.82 5.52
C GLN A 14 -9.21 -4.06 6.42
N ARG A 15 -8.88 -5.22 5.85
CA ARG A 15 -8.72 -6.47 6.61
C ARG A 15 -7.59 -6.39 7.63
N LEU A 16 -6.46 -5.77 7.27
CA LEU A 16 -5.33 -5.59 8.16
C LEU A 16 -5.71 -4.67 9.33
N LEU A 17 -6.36 -3.53 9.06
CA LEU A 17 -6.79 -2.58 10.09
C LEU A 17 -7.81 -3.19 11.05
N GLU A 18 -8.77 -3.95 10.54
CA GLU A 18 -9.72 -4.72 11.37
C GLU A 18 -8.98 -5.73 12.25
N HIS A 19 -8.05 -6.49 11.67
CA HIS A 19 -7.26 -7.46 12.42
C HIS A 19 -6.43 -6.78 13.52
N LEU A 20 -5.69 -5.72 13.19
CA LEU A 20 -4.90 -4.94 14.15
C LEU A 20 -5.74 -4.42 15.32
N ASN A 21 -6.96 -3.93 15.05
CA ASN A 21 -7.84 -3.44 16.09
C ASN A 21 -8.34 -4.57 17.00
N ASN A 22 -8.67 -5.73 16.43
CA ASN A 22 -9.07 -6.91 17.20
C ASN A 22 -7.92 -7.42 18.07
N GLU A 23 -6.71 -7.49 17.54
CA GLU A 23 -5.50 -7.87 18.28
C GLU A 23 -5.24 -6.92 19.44
N ARG A 24 -5.36 -5.60 19.21
CA ARG A 24 -5.21 -4.57 20.25
C ARG A 24 -6.18 -4.80 21.41
N ILE A 25 -7.46 -5.07 21.11
CA ILE A 25 -8.47 -5.35 22.13
C ILE A 25 -8.11 -6.62 22.91
N ARG A 26 -7.76 -7.72 22.21
CA ARG A 26 -7.41 -8.98 22.86
C ARG A 26 -6.21 -8.84 23.79
N ILE A 27 -5.13 -8.22 23.30
CA ILE A 27 -3.93 -7.95 24.08
C ILE A 27 -4.26 -7.12 25.32
N SER A 28 -5.14 -6.13 25.18
CA SER A 28 -5.51 -5.29 26.31
C SER A 28 -6.21 -6.05 27.44
N GLN A 29 -6.93 -7.12 27.10
CA GLN A 29 -7.67 -7.99 28.02
C GLN A 29 -6.77 -9.08 28.62
N ASP A 30 -5.99 -9.77 27.78
CA ASP A 30 -5.23 -10.96 28.17
C ASP A 30 -3.84 -10.63 28.75
N TYR A 31 -3.25 -9.51 28.33
CA TYR A 31 -1.86 -9.14 28.66
C TYR A 31 -1.72 -7.65 29.04
N PRO A 32 -2.42 -7.16 30.08
CA PRO A 32 -2.44 -5.75 30.44
C PRO A 32 -1.05 -5.18 30.78
N SER A 33 -0.14 -5.99 31.33
CA SER A 33 1.24 -5.57 31.66
C SER A 33 2.18 -5.50 30.46
N ARG A 34 1.80 -6.03 29.28
CA ARG A 34 2.63 -6.04 28.06
C ARG A 34 2.03 -5.20 26.94
N GLN A 35 1.00 -4.39 27.24
CA GLN A 35 0.32 -3.58 26.24
C GLN A 35 1.27 -2.68 25.45
N GLU A 36 2.29 -2.09 26.09
CA GLU A 36 3.27 -1.22 25.42
C GLU A 36 4.06 -1.96 24.33
N GLU A 37 4.66 -3.13 24.64
CA GLU A 37 5.41 -3.94 23.65
C GLU A 37 4.55 -4.30 22.43
N PHE A 38 3.30 -4.66 22.68
CA PHE A 38 2.37 -5.00 21.61
C PHE A 38 1.89 -3.78 20.83
N GLN A 39 1.66 -2.64 21.48
CA GLN A 39 1.30 -1.39 20.80
C GLN A 39 2.42 -0.92 19.88
N GLU A 40 3.69 -1.01 20.30
CA GLU A 40 4.84 -0.73 19.44
C GLU A 40 4.85 -1.65 18.21
N SER A 41 4.66 -2.95 18.41
CA SER A 41 4.63 -3.94 17.32
C SER A 41 3.49 -3.67 16.33
N LEU A 42 2.29 -3.35 16.83
CA LEU A 42 1.12 -3.00 16.01
C LEU A 42 1.36 -1.69 15.25
N GLN A 43 2.00 -0.70 15.88
CA GLN A 43 2.35 0.56 15.23
C GLN A 43 3.38 0.36 14.13
N GLN A 44 4.40 -0.48 14.35
CA GLN A 44 5.38 -0.83 13.31
C GLN A 44 4.70 -1.52 12.13
N LEU A 45 3.80 -2.46 12.38
CA LEU A 45 3.06 -3.14 11.32
C LEU A 45 2.19 -2.16 10.51
N SER A 46 1.53 -1.21 11.18
CA SER A 46 0.77 -0.14 10.52
C SER A 46 1.67 0.74 9.65
N ASN A 47 2.82 1.17 10.16
CA ASN A 47 3.78 2.01 9.43
C ASN A 47 4.34 1.29 8.18
N ASN A 48 4.75 0.03 8.32
CA ASN A 48 5.24 -0.80 7.22
C ASN A 48 4.19 -0.94 6.11
N TYR A 49 2.92 -1.03 6.49
CA TYR A 49 1.82 -1.12 5.54
C TYR A 49 1.63 0.19 4.75
N VAL A 50 1.71 1.35 5.42
CA VAL A 50 1.66 2.67 4.77
C VAL A 50 2.81 2.82 3.77
N GLU A 51 4.03 2.44 4.17
CA GLU A 51 5.22 2.52 3.30
C GLU A 51 5.07 1.62 2.05
N LEU A 52 4.53 0.41 2.22
CA LEU A 52 4.24 -0.49 1.11
C LEU A 52 3.25 0.14 0.13
N LYS A 53 2.18 0.75 0.64
CA LYS A 53 1.15 1.41 -0.18
C LYS A 53 1.75 2.58 -0.98
N ASP A 54 2.56 3.40 -0.34
CA ASP A 54 3.23 4.53 -0.98
C ASP A 54 4.22 4.06 -2.06
N THR A 55 4.98 3.00 -1.80
CA THR A 55 5.90 2.39 -2.77
C THR A 55 5.16 1.90 -4.00
N ILE A 56 4.02 1.24 -3.82
CA ILE A 56 3.20 0.75 -4.94
C ILE A 56 2.63 1.91 -5.73
N LYS A 57 2.17 2.98 -5.06
CA LYS A 57 1.66 4.19 -5.70
C LYS A 57 2.74 4.86 -6.56
N GLN A 58 3.93 5.06 -6.01
CA GLN A 58 5.07 5.64 -6.75
C GLN A 58 5.45 4.81 -7.99
N ARG A 59 5.49 3.49 -7.84
CA ARG A 59 5.75 2.59 -8.98
C ARG A 59 4.71 2.76 -10.08
N ARG A 60 3.44 2.97 -9.72
CA ARG A 60 2.35 3.17 -10.68
C ARG A 60 2.51 4.49 -11.43
N GLU A 61 2.72 5.58 -10.71
CA GLU A 61 2.93 6.91 -11.30
C GLU A 61 4.11 6.90 -12.28
N HIS A 62 5.17 6.18 -11.96
CA HIS A 62 6.32 6.01 -12.86
C HIS A 62 5.98 5.22 -14.13
N LEU A 63 5.17 4.16 -14.04
CA LEU A 63 4.73 3.39 -15.21
C LEU A 63 3.81 4.21 -16.12
N GLU A 64 2.88 4.99 -15.55
CA GLU A 64 2.01 5.89 -16.31
C GLU A 64 2.82 6.96 -17.06
N LEU A 65 3.85 7.52 -16.40
CA LEU A 65 4.77 8.47 -17.04
C LEU A 65 5.53 7.82 -18.20
N LEU A 66 6.09 6.62 -18.00
CA LEU A 66 6.82 5.90 -19.06
C LEU A 66 5.92 5.61 -20.26
N GLU A 67 4.69 5.17 -20.04
CA GLU A 67 3.70 4.93 -21.10
C GLU A 67 3.44 6.21 -21.91
N SER A 68 3.24 7.35 -21.24
CA SER A 68 3.05 8.64 -21.91
C SER A 68 4.25 9.08 -22.74
N LEU A 69 5.47 8.84 -22.23
CA LEU A 69 6.72 9.15 -22.90
C LEU A 69 6.88 8.30 -24.17
N TYR A 70 6.61 6.99 -24.08
CA TYR A 70 6.68 6.10 -25.24
C TYR A 70 5.66 6.47 -26.31
N GLN A 71 4.43 6.82 -25.92
CA GLN A 71 3.42 7.28 -26.88
C GLN A 71 3.87 8.57 -27.57
N TYR A 72 4.40 9.53 -26.83
CA TYR A 72 4.94 10.77 -27.40
C TYR A 72 6.07 10.52 -28.40
N TYR A 73 7.02 9.63 -28.07
CA TYR A 73 8.11 9.26 -29.00
C TYR A 73 7.59 8.56 -30.25
N TYR A 74 6.59 7.69 -30.10
CA TYR A 74 5.94 7.02 -31.23
C TYR A 74 5.28 8.04 -32.16
N ASP A 75 4.47 8.95 -31.61
CA ASP A 75 3.75 9.97 -32.38
C ASP A 75 4.71 10.90 -33.15
N LEU A 76 5.85 11.28 -32.54
CA LEU A 76 6.90 12.02 -33.24
C LEU A 76 7.49 11.22 -34.40
N SER A 77 7.78 9.93 -34.19
CA SER A 77 8.35 9.08 -35.23
C SER A 77 7.40 8.85 -36.41
N GLU A 78 6.08 8.79 -36.17
CA GLU A 78 5.10 8.74 -37.26
C GLU A 78 4.95 10.08 -37.98
N ALA A 79 5.06 11.21 -37.26
CA ALA A 79 4.97 12.53 -37.86
C ALA A 79 6.19 12.88 -38.75
N GLU A 80 7.35 12.26 -38.50
CA GLU A 80 8.58 12.45 -39.27
C GLU A 80 8.74 11.49 -40.47
N ALA A 81 7.87 10.46 -40.58
CA ALA A 81 7.89 9.44 -41.64
C ALA A 81 6.96 9.77 -42.82
#